data_AF-A0AB72Z510-F1
#
_entry.id   AF-A0AB72Z510-F1
#
_cell.length_a   1.000
_cell.length_b   1.000
_cell.length_c   1.000
_cell.angle_alpha   90.00
_cell.angle_beta   90.00
_cell.angle_gamma   90.00
#
_symmetry.space_group_name_H-M   'P 1'
#
loop_
_entity.id
_entity.type
_entity.pdbx_description
1 polymer ?
#
loop_
_entity_poly.entity_id
_entity_poly.type
_entity_poly.pdbx_seq_one_letter_code
_entity_poly.pdbx_strand_id
1 'polypeptide(L)'
;MSGIHQNAYRPAVSDNADEAASTQTEITSRSEDGEKGKFNIIGLDAGKYVLSETKTPEGYNTVADTTIEIKAEHKLNETVPTVTLTNSKGLANDLVDMPGSNLPSTGGMGTALLYVAGIAVFMLAGAILVMALRRRNA
;
A
#
# COMPACT_ATOMS: atom_id res chain seq x y z
N MET A 1 -11.23 8.71 -38.28
CA MET A 1 -10.35 9.35 -37.28
C MET A 1 -10.85 8.87 -35.93
N SER A 2 -10.29 7.76 -35.42
CA SER A 2 -10.78 7.14 -34.18
C SER A 2 -10.26 7.95 -32.99
N GLY A 3 -11.16 8.65 -32.31
CA GLY A 3 -10.83 9.41 -31.11
C GLY A 3 -10.50 8.45 -29.99
N ILE A 4 -9.23 8.36 -29.60
CA ILE A 4 -8.82 7.70 -28.36
C ILE A 4 -9.36 8.60 -27.25
N HIS A 5 -10.51 8.25 -26.69
CA HIS A 5 -10.98 8.85 -25.45
C HIS A 5 -9.99 8.41 -24.37
N GLN A 6 -8.96 9.23 -24.12
CA GLN A 6 -8.07 8.97 -22.99
C GLN A 6 -8.92 9.06 -21.72
N ASN A 7 -9.04 7.96 -20.98
CA ASN A 7 -9.71 7.91 -19.68
C ASN A 7 -8.95 8.82 -18.70
N ALA A 8 -9.32 10.10 -18.68
CA ALA A 8 -8.69 11.14 -17.89
C ALA A 8 -9.62 11.55 -16.76
N TYR A 9 -9.19 11.33 -15.52
CA TYR A 9 -9.95 11.65 -14.33
C TYR A 9 -9.69 13.11 -13.92
N ARG A 10 -10.76 13.84 -13.59
CA ARG A 10 -10.67 15.19 -13.00
C ARG A 10 -11.05 15.10 -11.53
N PRO A 11 -10.11 15.31 -10.60
CA PRO A 11 -10.41 15.31 -9.17
C PRO A 11 -11.40 16.43 -8.82
N ALA A 12 -12.29 16.15 -7.88
CA ALA A 12 -13.25 17.15 -7.41
C ALA A 12 -12.51 18.28 -6.67
N VAL A 13 -12.97 19.51 -6.87
CA VAL A 13 -12.48 20.71 -6.18
C VAL A 13 -13.59 21.17 -5.24
N SER A 14 -13.28 21.42 -3.98
CA SER A 14 -14.24 22.00 -3.03
C SER A 14 -14.33 23.51 -3.23
N ASP A 15 -15.53 24.04 -3.45
CA ASP A 15 -15.77 25.49 -3.61
C ASP A 15 -15.56 26.29 -2.30
N ASN A 16 -15.41 25.61 -1.16
CA ASN A 16 -15.24 26.24 0.16
C ASN A 16 -13.76 26.25 0.56
N ALA A 17 -13.13 27.42 0.50
CA ALA A 17 -11.71 27.64 0.80
C ALA A 17 -11.33 27.57 2.29
N ASP A 18 -12.32 27.47 3.20
CA ASP A 18 -12.13 27.61 4.67
C ASP A 18 -12.12 26.28 5.45
N GLU A 19 -12.34 25.15 4.80
CA GLU A 19 -11.99 23.85 5.38
C GLU A 19 -11.04 23.14 4.41
N ALA A 20 -9.92 22.63 4.93
CA ALA A 20 -9.09 21.67 4.21
C ALA A 20 -9.87 20.34 4.07
N ALA A 21 -10.95 20.36 3.29
CA ALA A 21 -11.68 19.17 2.92
C ALA A 21 -10.74 18.34 2.03
N SER A 22 -10.14 17.31 2.62
CA SER A 22 -9.38 16.31 1.89
C SER A 22 -10.31 15.63 0.90
N THR A 23 -10.37 16.16 -0.31
CA THR A 23 -11.26 15.65 -1.35
C THR A 23 -10.62 14.38 -1.91
N GLN A 24 -11.09 13.23 -1.44
CA GLN A 24 -10.64 11.94 -1.93
C GLN A 24 -11.36 11.60 -3.23
N THR A 25 -10.60 11.19 -4.23
CA THR A 25 -11.12 10.73 -5.52
C THR A 25 -10.68 9.29 -5.72
N GLU A 26 -11.63 8.36 -5.77
CA GLU A 26 -11.34 6.96 -6.06
C GLU A 26 -11.33 6.70 -7.56
N ILE A 27 -10.26 6.08 -8.04
CA ILE A 27 -10.05 5.78 -9.46
C ILE A 27 -9.88 4.27 -9.60
N THR A 28 -10.77 3.64 -10.37
CA THR A 28 -10.61 2.24 -10.77
C THR A 28 -9.99 2.19 -12.16
N SER A 29 -8.82 1.58 -12.30
CA SER A 29 -8.19 1.40 -13.62
C SER A 29 -9.11 0.57 -14.52
N ARG A 30 -9.41 1.06 -15.73
CA ARG A 30 -10.25 0.33 -16.69
C ARG A 30 -9.36 -0.51 -17.62
N SER A 31 -9.73 -1.76 -17.84
CA SER A 31 -8.99 -2.71 -18.70
C SER A 31 -9.43 -2.66 -20.17
N GLU A 32 -9.75 -1.47 -20.71
CA GLU A 32 -10.05 -1.32 -22.14
C GLU A 32 -8.72 -1.18 -22.92
N ASP A 33 -8.63 -1.80 -24.10
CA ASP A 33 -7.52 -1.68 -25.06
C ASP A 33 -6.11 -2.11 -24.58
N GLY A 34 -6.00 -3.03 -23.62
CA GLY A 34 -4.72 -3.65 -23.25
C GLY A 34 -3.83 -2.82 -22.32
N GLU A 35 -4.24 -1.60 -21.97
CA GLU A 35 -3.54 -0.68 -21.06
C GLU A 35 -3.95 -0.96 -19.59
N LYS A 36 -3.72 -2.19 -19.11
CA LYS A 36 -4.03 -2.58 -17.72
C LYS A 36 -3.20 -1.76 -16.73
N GLY A 37 -3.84 -1.29 -15.65
CA GLY A 37 -3.17 -0.61 -14.54
C GLY A 37 -2.80 0.86 -14.80
N LYS A 38 -3.15 1.43 -15.95
CA LYS A 38 -2.85 2.84 -16.26
C LYS A 38 -4.09 3.72 -16.14
N PHE A 39 -3.91 4.91 -15.59
CA PHE A 39 -4.93 5.95 -15.50
C PHE A 39 -4.28 7.33 -15.60
N ASN A 40 -4.99 8.28 -16.22
CA ASN A 40 -4.53 9.65 -16.35
C ASN A 40 -5.31 10.55 -15.40
N ILE A 41 -4.62 11.44 -14.67
CA ILE A 41 -5.25 12.49 -13.85
C ILE A 41 -4.99 13.84 -14.51
N ILE A 42 -6.03 14.65 -14.68
CA ILE A 42 -5.97 15.97 -15.30
C ILE A 42 -6.68 17.02 -14.43
N GLY A 43 -6.23 18.27 -14.53
CA GLY A 43 -6.85 19.39 -13.81
C GLY A 43 -6.50 19.46 -12.33
N LEU A 44 -5.30 19.05 -11.96
CA LEU A 44 -4.73 19.32 -10.63
C LEU A 44 -4.13 20.73 -10.59
N ASP A 45 -4.45 21.48 -9.55
CA ASP A 45 -3.81 22.75 -9.24
C ASP A 45 -2.42 22.55 -8.60
N ALA A 46 -1.69 23.63 -8.35
CA ALA A 46 -0.46 23.56 -7.57
C ALA A 46 -0.78 23.14 -6.13
N GLY A 47 -0.07 22.14 -5.63
CA GLY A 47 -0.35 21.54 -4.33
C GLY A 47 0.43 20.24 -4.10
N LYS A 48 0.21 19.66 -2.92
CA LYS A 48 0.71 18.34 -2.55
C LYS A 48 -0.43 17.34 -2.61
N TYR A 49 -0.22 16.25 -3.34
CA TYR A 49 -1.17 15.17 -3.55
C TYR A 49 -0.56 13.85 -3.06
N VAL A 50 -1.40 12.96 -2.57
CA VAL A 50 -1.01 11.60 -2.17
C VAL A 50 -1.81 10.62 -3.00
N LEU A 51 -1.11 9.71 -3.65
CA LEU A 51 -1.68 8.57 -4.34
C LEU A 51 -1.58 7.36 -3.42
N SER A 52 -2.73 6.81 -3.05
CA SER A 52 -2.86 5.67 -2.12
C SER A 52 -3.63 4.54 -2.80
N GLU A 53 -3.18 3.31 -2.61
CA GLU A 53 -3.86 2.12 -3.13
C GLU A 53 -5.04 1.76 -2.23
N THR A 54 -6.28 1.95 -2.71
CA THR A 54 -7.49 1.65 -1.90
C THR A 54 -7.82 0.16 -1.86
N LYS A 55 -7.47 -0.58 -2.92
CA LYS A 55 -7.79 -2.00 -3.07
C LYS A 55 -6.63 -2.78 -3.66
N THR A 56 -5.91 -3.50 -2.79
CA THR A 56 -4.81 -4.37 -3.19
C THR A 56 -5.31 -5.65 -3.88
N PRO A 57 -4.72 -6.05 -5.02
CA PRO A 57 -4.99 -7.32 -5.68
C PRO A 57 -4.66 -8.55 -4.81
N GLU A 58 -5.35 -9.67 -5.03
CA GLU A 58 -5.04 -10.91 -4.31
C GLU A 58 -3.62 -11.40 -4.59
N GLY A 59 -2.90 -11.80 -3.54
CA GLY A 59 -1.53 -12.30 -3.65
C GLY A 59 -0.46 -11.22 -3.74
N TYR A 60 -0.81 -9.94 -3.58
CA TYR A 60 0.11 -8.80 -3.55
C TYR A 60 0.07 -8.08 -2.19
N ASN A 61 1.13 -7.34 -1.87
CA ASN A 61 1.17 -6.44 -0.72
C ASN A 61 0.68 -5.05 -1.14
N THR A 62 0.02 -4.35 -0.21
CA THR A 62 -0.42 -2.96 -0.43
C THR A 62 0.77 -2.06 -0.68
N VAL A 63 0.72 -1.28 -1.77
CA VAL A 63 1.77 -0.33 -2.13
C VAL A 63 1.75 0.87 -1.17
N ALA A 64 2.93 1.37 -0.81
CA ALA A 64 3.05 2.55 0.03
C ALA A 64 2.58 3.82 -0.70
N ASP A 65 2.03 4.75 0.06
CA ASP A 65 1.57 6.05 -0.44
C ASP A 65 2.68 6.79 -1.21
N THR A 66 2.33 7.27 -2.40
CA THR A 66 3.23 8.06 -3.25
C THR A 66 2.82 9.53 -3.23
N THR A 67 3.74 10.40 -2.82
CA THR A 67 3.49 11.85 -2.79
C THR A 67 3.90 12.50 -4.10
N ILE A 68 3.04 13.37 -4.62
CA ILE A 68 3.26 14.17 -5.82
C ILE A 68 3.14 15.65 -5.43
N GLU A 69 4.11 16.47 -5.81
CA GLU A 69 4.10 17.92 -5.55
C GLU A 69 4.14 18.69 -6.88
N ILE A 70 3.09 19.49 -7.12
CA ILE A 70 2.98 20.43 -8.25
C ILE A 70 3.23 21.83 -7.68
N LYS A 71 4.21 22.56 -8.20
CA LYS A 71 4.61 23.86 -7.67
C LYS A 71 4.23 25.00 -8.60
N ALA A 72 3.66 26.06 -8.03
CA ALA A 72 3.48 27.35 -8.68
C ALA A 72 4.38 28.40 -8.01
N GLU A 73 5.26 29.01 -8.79
CA GLU A 73 6.08 30.14 -8.35
C GLU A 73 5.54 31.43 -8.97
N HIS A 74 5.24 32.41 -8.12
CA HIS A 74 4.75 33.73 -8.52
C HIS A 74 5.85 34.77 -8.33
N LYS A 75 6.17 35.52 -9.38
CA LYS A 75 7.06 36.67 -9.30
C LYS A 75 6.26 37.95 -9.50
N LEU A 76 6.03 38.65 -8.40
CA LEU A 76 5.18 39.86 -8.35
C LEU A 76 5.97 41.17 -8.46
N ASN A 77 7.30 41.11 -8.40
CA ASN A 77 8.19 42.28 -8.36
C ASN A 77 8.76 42.65 -9.76
N GLU A 78 8.20 42.09 -10.83
CA GLU A 78 8.58 42.38 -12.22
C GLU A 78 7.55 43.32 -12.87
N THR A 79 7.96 44.10 -13.87
CA THR A 79 7.07 45.01 -14.63
C THR A 79 5.88 44.28 -15.27
N VAL A 80 6.02 42.96 -15.48
CA VAL A 80 4.95 42.04 -15.82
C VAL A 80 5.00 40.90 -14.81
N PRO A 81 3.95 40.67 -14.00
CA PRO A 81 3.94 39.54 -13.08
C PRO A 81 3.99 38.22 -13.86
N THR A 82 4.86 37.30 -13.44
CA THR A 82 5.01 35.98 -14.07
C THR A 82 4.63 34.87 -13.11
N VAL A 83 4.03 33.80 -13.65
CA VAL A 83 3.73 32.56 -12.94
C VAL A 83 4.42 31.42 -13.66
N THR A 84 5.26 30.68 -12.95
CA THR A 84 5.94 29.49 -13.48
C THR A 84 5.42 28.26 -12.77
N LEU A 85 4.91 27.30 -13.54
CA LEU A 85 4.39 26.04 -13.02
C LEU A 85 5.41 24.93 -13.29
N THR A 86 5.93 24.30 -12.24
CA THR A 86 6.84 23.16 -12.33
C THR A 86 6.07 21.86 -12.14
N ASN A 87 6.47 20.79 -12.85
CA ASN A 87 5.78 19.49 -12.83
C ASN A 87 4.32 19.55 -13.32
N SER A 88 4.02 20.42 -14.28
CA SER A 88 2.65 20.68 -14.75
C SER A 88 2.17 19.75 -15.87
N LYS A 89 3.05 18.94 -16.48
CA LYS A 89 2.73 18.05 -17.61
C LYS A 89 3.58 16.78 -17.59
N GLY A 90 2.98 15.65 -17.96
CA GLY A 90 3.70 14.42 -18.26
C GLY A 90 4.33 13.70 -17.07
N LEU A 91 3.81 13.88 -15.86
CA LEU A 91 4.26 13.10 -14.70
C LEU A 91 3.81 11.66 -14.86
N ALA A 92 4.78 10.76 -15.04
CA ALA A 92 4.57 9.33 -15.01
C ALA A 92 5.07 8.80 -13.66
N ASN A 93 4.15 8.36 -12.82
CA ASN A 93 4.46 7.64 -11.59
C ASN A 93 4.12 6.17 -11.79
N ASP A 94 5.07 5.30 -11.48
CA ASP A 94 4.87 3.86 -11.53
C ASP A 94 4.57 3.36 -10.13
N LEU A 95 3.42 2.70 -9.97
CA LEU A 95 3.04 2.00 -8.75
C LEU A 95 3.22 0.51 -9.00
N VAL A 96 4.26 -0.06 -8.40
CA VAL A 96 4.64 -1.45 -8.62
C VAL A 96 4.20 -2.30 -7.43
N ASP A 97 3.20 -3.15 -7.65
CA ASP A 97 2.73 -4.11 -6.66
C ASP A 97 3.78 -5.21 -6.46
N MET A 98 4.17 -5.44 -5.20
CA MET A 98 5.07 -6.53 -4.86
C MET A 98 4.26 -7.76 -4.44
N PRO A 99 4.59 -8.98 -4.92
CA PRO A 99 3.90 -10.18 -4.50
C PRO A 99 3.99 -10.36 -2.98
N GLY A 100 2.88 -10.75 -2.38
CA GLY A 100 2.78 -11.09 -0.98
C GLY A 100 3.72 -12.24 -0.63
N SER A 101 4.28 -12.20 0.58
CA SER A 101 5.12 -13.29 1.05
C SER A 101 4.23 -14.48 1.41
N ASN A 102 4.26 -15.52 0.58
CA ASN A 102 3.78 -16.84 1.00
C ASN A 102 4.86 -17.44 1.89
N LEU A 103 4.91 -17.06 3.17
CA LEU A 103 5.78 -17.77 4.11
C LEU A 103 5.35 -19.24 4.05
N PRO A 104 6.30 -20.18 3.83
CA PRO A 104 5.95 -21.58 3.91
C PRO A 104 5.33 -21.81 5.28
N SER A 105 4.15 -22.42 5.31
CA SER A 105 3.54 -22.86 6.56
C SER A 105 4.48 -23.91 7.17
N THR A 106 5.33 -23.47 8.10
CA THR A 106 6.23 -24.35 8.83
C THR A 106 5.44 -24.95 9.99
N GLY A 107 4.91 -26.14 9.74
CA GLY A 107 3.99 -26.75 10.69
C GLY A 107 3.14 -27.87 10.12
N GLY A 108 3.63 -28.58 9.10
CA GLY A 108 2.92 -29.76 8.59
C GLY A 108 2.75 -30.83 9.67
N MET A 109 1.95 -31.86 9.38
CA MET A 109 1.66 -32.97 10.30
C MET A 109 2.90 -33.60 10.97
N GLY A 110 4.07 -33.58 10.31
CA GLY A 110 5.32 -34.07 10.89
C GLY A 110 5.77 -33.33 12.16
N THR A 111 5.50 -32.03 12.26
CA THR A 111 5.85 -31.24 13.46
C THR A 111 4.92 -31.53 14.64
N ALA A 112 3.65 -31.83 14.39
CA ALA A 112 2.70 -32.22 15.42
C ALA A 112 3.13 -33.50 16.14
N LEU A 113 3.65 -34.48 15.38
CA LEU A 113 4.18 -35.71 15.95
C LEU A 113 5.39 -35.46 16.87
N LEU A 114 6.29 -34.53 16.49
CA LEU A 114 7.44 -34.15 17.31
C LEU A 114 7.03 -33.47 18.61
N TYR A 115 6.00 -32.60 18.59
CA TYR A 115 5.46 -31.99 19.82
C TYR A 115 4.85 -33.03 20.75
N VAL A 116 4.04 -33.96 20.22
CA VAL A 116 3.43 -35.03 21.02
C VAL A 116 4.50 -35.94 21.64
N ALA A 117 5.50 -36.33 20.86
CA ALA A 117 6.62 -37.13 21.35
C ALA A 117 7.43 -36.38 22.42
N GLY A 118 7.73 -35.11 22.20
CA GLY A 118 8.43 -34.26 23.16
C GLY A 118 7.70 -34.13 24.49
N ILE A 119 6.38 -33.86 24.46
CA ILE A 119 5.54 -33.76 25.67
C ILE A 119 5.53 -35.11 26.42
N ALA A 120 5.43 -36.24 25.71
CA ALA A 120 5.43 -37.57 26.32
C ALA A 120 6.74 -37.87 27.06
N VAL A 121 7.89 -37.54 26.46
CA VAL A 121 9.21 -37.70 27.08
C VAL A 121 9.35 -36.82 28.32
N PHE A 122 8.90 -35.56 28.25
CA PHE A 122 8.91 -34.64 29.40
C PHE A 122 8.04 -35.13 30.56
N MET A 123 6.85 -35.67 30.29
CA MET A 123 5.98 -36.23 31.33
C MET A 123 6.61 -37.45 32.02
N LEU A 124 7.23 -38.34 31.24
CA LEU A 124 7.97 -39.48 31.78
C LEU A 124 9.13 -39.02 32.68
N ALA A 125 9.93 -38.07 32.22
CA ALA A 125 11.01 -37.48 32.99
C ALA A 125 10.52 -36.77 34.26
N GLY A 126 9.38 -36.06 34.19
CA GLY A 126 8.76 -35.43 35.35
C GLY A 126 8.32 -36.46 36.40
N ALA A 127 7.66 -37.54 35.98
CA ALA A 127 7.19 -38.58 36.88
C ALA A 127 8.34 -39.29 37.61
N ILE A 128 9.42 -39.66 36.91
CA ILE A 128 10.59 -40.29 37.54
C ILE A 128 11.28 -39.34 38.52
N LEU A 129 11.30 -38.04 38.23
CA LEU A 129 11.96 -37.04 39.07
C LEU A 129 11.18 -36.85 40.37
N VAL A 130 9.85 -36.76 40.28
CA VAL A 130 8.95 -36.65 41.43
C VAL A 130 9.06 -37.89 42.31
N MET A 131 9.08 -39.10 41.73
CA MET A 131 9.24 -40.34 42.51
C MET A 131 10.61 -40.39 43.22
N ALA A 132 11.68 -39.99 42.54
CA ALA A 132 13.02 -39.94 43.13
C ALA A 132 13.12 -38.91 44.27
N LEU A 133 12.49 -37.74 44.12
CA LEU A 133 12.39 -36.70 45.17
C LEU A 133 11.56 -37.17 46.37
N ARG A 134 10.47 -37.89 46.13
CA ARG A 134 9.63 -38.42 47.22
C ARG A 134 10.32 -39.49 48.03
N ARG A 135 11.17 -40.31 47.40
CA ARG A 135 11.94 -41.38 48.07
C ARG A 135 13.08 -40.85 48.94
N ARG A 136 13.62 -39.66 48.65
CA ARG A 136 14.67 -39.03 49.46
C ARG A 136 14.13 -38.15 50.60
N ASN A 137 12.87 -37.74 50.50
CA ASN A 137 12.17 -36.96 51.53
C ASN A 137 11.30 -37.84 52.45
N ALA A 138 11.32 -39.16 52.26
CA ALA A 138 10.70 -40.18 53.10
C ALA A 138 11.80 -41.01 53.76
#